data_AF-A0A1Y2WPT1-F1
#
_entry.id   AF-A0A1Y2WPT1-F1
#
_cell.length_a   1.000
_cell.length_b   1.000
_cell.length_c   1.000
_cell.angle_alpha   90.00
_cell.angle_beta   90.00
_cell.angle_gamma   90.00
#
_symmetry.space_group_name_H-M   'P 1'
#
loop_
_entity.id
_entity.type
_entity.pdbx_description
1 polymer ?
#
loop_
_entity_poly.entity_id
_entity_poly.type
_entity_poly.pdbx_seq_one_letter_code
_entity_poly.pdbx_strand_id
1 'polypeptide(L)'
;MPPLILRDFRWFNRNDMLRPLYRILGRHLADKTDIETASSIVVLTDAIEAHMLERVGNWDNWDGSGEEDCIWIETPHMPIGYSQNTLVAMHIVSLSANNNIPCLFYFNSLTTRPNEGPQLTRWALMMDMLRSIVVQLLLILPREIYTDIDLSTSRFEKLAETSASLHDSLALLRDVRAHVGDKLYCVIEGIQKIDEPNDLAHSAALEAILLEFRSHISLLVSNASLGSHIPRKTVKACFTSDGPTTVLEVMERQGQVVKIKGTGYANIENFGYN
;
A
#
# COMPACT_ATOMS: atom_id res chain seq x y z
N MET A 1 -1.80 27.17 36.20
CA MET A 1 -1.74 25.75 35.84
C MET A 1 -2.62 25.55 34.62
N PRO A 2 -2.11 25.03 33.49
CA PRO A 2 -2.98 24.66 32.38
C PRO A 2 -3.89 23.48 32.81
N PRO A 3 -5.14 23.42 32.33
CA PRO A 3 -6.07 22.35 32.69
C PRO A 3 -5.56 21.01 32.18
N LEU A 4 -5.61 19.99 33.05
CA LEU A 4 -5.40 18.59 32.67
C LEU A 4 -6.50 18.19 31.69
N ILE A 5 -6.14 18.02 30.41
CA ILE A 5 -7.04 17.41 29.42
C ILE A 5 -7.12 15.92 29.78
N LEU A 6 -8.24 15.51 30.37
CA LEU A 6 -8.56 14.09 30.57
C LEU A 6 -8.77 13.47 29.18
N ARG A 7 -7.78 12.69 28.72
CA ARG A 7 -7.90 11.84 27.53
C ARG A 7 -8.83 10.68 27.87
N ASP A 8 -9.83 10.47 27.02
CA ASP A 8 -10.85 9.42 27.23
C ASP A 8 -10.42 8.13 26.54
N PHE A 9 -9.65 7.31 27.27
CA PHE A 9 -9.16 6.04 26.77
C PHE A 9 -10.24 4.96 26.81
N ARG A 10 -10.40 4.25 25.70
CA ARG A 10 -11.43 3.21 25.52
C ARG A 10 -10.84 1.96 24.86
N TRP A 11 -11.49 0.83 25.11
CA TRP A 11 -11.19 -0.43 24.43
C TRP A 11 -11.96 -0.53 23.12
N PHE A 12 -11.27 -0.89 22.05
CA PHE A 12 -11.85 -1.15 20.73
C PHE A 12 -11.55 -2.58 20.29
N ASN A 13 -12.55 -3.27 19.77
CA ASN A 13 -12.41 -4.63 19.26
C ASN A 13 -12.23 -4.62 17.74
N ARG A 14 -11.18 -5.28 17.26
CA ARG A 14 -10.86 -5.38 15.82
C ARG A 14 -12.00 -5.95 14.99
N ASN A 15 -12.72 -6.96 15.50
CA ASN A 15 -13.79 -7.59 14.74
C ASN A 15 -14.99 -6.65 14.56
N ASP A 16 -15.23 -5.75 15.53
CA ASP A 16 -16.28 -4.75 15.40
C ASP A 16 -15.90 -3.66 14.39
N MET A 17 -14.62 -3.28 14.33
CA MET A 17 -14.08 -2.37 13.31
C MET A 17 -14.12 -2.99 11.90
N LEU A 18 -13.86 -4.29 11.77
CA LEU A 18 -13.87 -5.00 10.48
C LEU A 18 -15.29 -5.27 9.95
N ARG A 19 -16.29 -5.39 10.84
CA ARG A 19 -17.65 -5.82 10.47
C ARG A 19 -18.28 -4.99 9.33
N PRO A 20 -18.22 -3.65 9.32
CA PRO A 20 -18.74 -2.85 8.21
C PRO A 20 -17.98 -3.06 6.89
N LEU A 21 -16.77 -3.60 6.96
CA LEU A 21 -15.84 -3.75 5.83
C LEU A 21 -15.75 -5.19 5.31
N TYR A 22 -16.59 -6.13 5.77
CA TYR A 22 -16.49 -7.55 5.40
C TYR A 22 -16.53 -7.82 3.90
N ARG A 23 -17.24 -7.01 3.11
CA ARG A 23 -17.22 -7.13 1.64
C ARG A 23 -15.82 -6.87 1.07
N ILE A 24 -15.12 -5.86 1.59
CA ILE A 24 -13.76 -5.51 1.17
C ILE A 24 -12.77 -6.54 1.69
N LEU A 25 -12.96 -7.01 2.93
CA LEU A 25 -12.17 -8.11 3.51
C LEU A 25 -12.24 -9.38 2.66
N GLY A 26 -13.43 -9.78 2.22
CA GLY A 26 -13.61 -10.97 1.38
C GLY A 26 -12.81 -10.88 0.07
N ARG A 27 -12.80 -9.71 -0.58
CA ARG A 27 -11.97 -9.46 -1.77
C ARG A 27 -10.48 -9.52 -1.46
N HIS A 28 -10.03 -8.82 -0.42
CA HIS A 28 -8.62 -8.84 -0.03
C HIS A 28 -8.10 -10.26 0.24
N LEU A 29 -8.89 -11.10 0.90
CA LEU A 29 -8.51 -12.51 1.14
C LEU A 29 -8.43 -13.33 -0.15
N ALA A 30 -9.28 -13.04 -1.14
CA ALA A 30 -9.19 -13.65 -2.46
C ALA A 30 -7.92 -13.21 -3.20
N ASP A 31 -7.64 -11.90 -3.24
CA ASP A 31 -6.42 -11.35 -3.86
C ASP A 31 -5.16 -11.92 -3.21
N LYS A 32 -5.15 -12.04 -1.88
CA LYS A 32 -4.05 -12.66 -1.13
C LYS A 32 -3.79 -14.11 -1.59
N THR A 33 -4.86 -14.89 -1.77
CA THR A 33 -4.76 -16.28 -2.24
C THR A 33 -4.20 -16.35 -3.66
N ASP A 34 -4.64 -15.46 -4.55
CA ASP A 34 -4.15 -15.37 -5.93
C ASP A 34 -2.65 -15.02 -5.94
N ILE A 35 -2.20 -14.07 -5.10
CA ILE A 35 -0.79 -13.68 -4.99
C ILE A 35 0.06 -14.81 -4.42
N GLU A 36 -0.39 -15.52 -3.39
CA GLU A 36 0.35 -16.66 -2.82
C GLU A 36 0.53 -17.78 -3.86
N THR A 37 -0.52 -18.03 -4.66
CA THR A 37 -0.49 -18.99 -5.77
C THR A 37 0.47 -18.53 -6.87
N ALA A 38 0.40 -17.27 -7.29
CA ALA A 38 1.25 -16.71 -8.34
C ALA A 38 2.72 -16.60 -7.91
N SER A 39 2.99 -16.24 -6.65
CA SER A 39 4.36 -16.13 -6.12
C SER A 39 5.09 -17.46 -6.15
N SER A 40 4.37 -18.56 -5.93
CA SER A 40 4.91 -19.93 -6.08
C SER A 40 5.35 -20.23 -7.52
N ILE A 41 4.78 -19.53 -8.51
CA ILE A 41 5.12 -19.63 -9.94
C ILE A 41 6.26 -18.65 -10.29
N VAL A 42 6.26 -17.43 -9.72
CA VAL A 42 7.28 -16.39 -10.00
C VAL A 42 8.68 -16.82 -9.61
N VAL A 43 8.84 -17.60 -8.52
CA VAL A 43 10.14 -18.19 -8.12
C VAL A 43 10.74 -19.07 -9.24
N LEU A 44 9.92 -19.55 -10.18
CA LEU A 44 10.36 -20.39 -11.30
C LEU A 44 10.74 -19.58 -12.55
N THR A 45 10.52 -18.27 -12.58
CA THR A 45 10.81 -17.43 -13.75
C THR A 45 11.93 -16.45 -13.43
N ASP A 46 13.11 -16.63 -14.06
CA ASP A 46 14.29 -15.73 -14.08
C ASP A 46 14.01 -14.33 -14.71
N ALA A 47 12.75 -13.92 -14.72
CA ALA A 47 12.21 -12.88 -15.58
C ALA A 47 12.17 -11.49 -14.92
N ILE A 48 12.51 -11.41 -13.63
CA ILE A 48 12.73 -10.14 -12.94
C ILE A 48 14.17 -9.72 -13.19
N GLU A 49 14.38 -8.55 -13.80
CA GLU A 49 15.72 -8.06 -14.12
C GLU A 49 16.60 -8.04 -12.86
N ALA A 50 17.83 -8.55 -12.96
CA ALA A 50 18.75 -8.70 -11.83
C ALA A 50 18.97 -7.39 -11.05
N HIS A 51 18.90 -6.24 -11.72
CA HIS A 51 19.02 -4.92 -11.08
C HIS A 51 17.80 -4.56 -10.20
N MET A 52 16.59 -5.00 -10.58
CA MET A 52 15.39 -4.85 -9.76
C MET A 52 15.46 -5.78 -8.56
N LEU A 53 15.90 -7.03 -8.76
CA LEU A 53 16.14 -7.99 -7.68
C LEU A 53 17.24 -7.53 -6.73
N GLU A 54 18.29 -6.86 -7.22
CA GLU A 54 19.34 -6.29 -6.38
C GLU A 54 18.81 -5.14 -5.52
N ARG A 55 18.03 -4.22 -6.10
CA ARG A 55 17.44 -3.11 -5.32
C ARG A 55 16.39 -3.58 -4.32
N VAL A 56 15.56 -4.54 -4.70
CA VAL A 56 14.58 -5.17 -3.81
C VAL A 56 15.26 -6.06 -2.77
N GLY A 57 16.31 -6.81 -3.13
CA GLY A 57 17.09 -7.64 -2.21
C GLY A 57 17.88 -6.83 -1.20
N ASN A 58 18.33 -5.62 -1.59
CA ASN A 58 18.90 -4.65 -0.66
C ASN A 58 17.85 -3.99 0.26
N TRP A 59 16.56 -4.27 0.09
CA TRP A 59 15.56 -3.85 1.08
C TRP A 59 15.68 -4.59 2.43
N ASP A 60 16.27 -5.78 2.44
CA ASP A 60 16.47 -6.59 3.65
C ASP A 60 17.68 -6.11 4.49
N ASN A 61 18.69 -5.46 3.88
CA ASN A 61 19.89 -4.93 4.54
C ASN A 61 19.67 -3.59 5.28
N TRP A 62 18.46 -3.39 5.81
CA TRP A 62 17.96 -2.12 6.33
C TRP A 62 18.56 -1.71 7.69
N ASP A 63 19.31 -0.60 7.73
CA ASP A 63 19.76 0.06 8.96
C ASP A 63 18.88 1.28 9.36
N GLY A 64 17.84 1.59 8.58
CA GLY A 64 16.93 2.71 8.82
C GLY A 64 17.49 4.10 8.46
N SER A 65 18.59 4.17 7.72
CA SER A 65 19.27 5.43 7.35
C SER A 65 19.08 5.88 5.89
N GLY A 66 18.43 5.07 5.04
CA GLY A 66 18.36 5.31 3.60
C GLY A 66 17.39 6.42 3.15
N GLU A 67 17.78 7.18 2.13
CA GLU A 67 16.99 8.24 1.48
C GLU A 67 15.82 7.72 0.62
N GLU A 68 15.67 6.41 0.44
CA GLU A 68 14.76 5.78 -0.55
C GLU A 68 13.61 4.98 0.08
N ASP A 69 12.77 5.65 0.89
CA ASP A 69 11.59 5.04 1.52
C ASP A 69 10.43 4.79 0.53
N CYS A 70 10.52 5.32 -0.69
CA CYS A 70 9.48 5.24 -1.70
C CYS A 70 10.08 5.07 -3.10
N ILE A 71 9.72 3.98 -3.78
CA ILE A 71 10.16 3.69 -5.15
C ILE A 71 8.96 3.61 -6.10
N TRP A 72 9.20 3.98 -7.36
CA TRP A 72 8.26 3.80 -8.46
C TRP A 72 8.94 3.00 -9.56
N ILE A 73 8.37 1.85 -9.92
CA ILE A 73 8.82 1.01 -11.03
C ILE A 73 7.91 1.25 -12.22
N GLU A 74 8.44 1.86 -13.28
CA GLU A 74 7.74 2.05 -14.54
C GLU A 74 8.27 1.05 -15.57
N THR A 75 7.38 0.28 -16.19
CA THR A 75 7.72 -0.52 -17.37
C THR A 75 6.82 -0.14 -18.53
N PRO A 76 7.26 -0.36 -19.79
CA PRO A 76 6.37 -0.24 -20.95
C PRO A 76 5.12 -1.12 -20.79
N HIS A 77 4.00 -0.67 -21.36
CA HIS A 77 2.77 -1.45 -21.35
C HIS A 77 2.90 -2.72 -22.20
N MET A 78 2.61 -3.88 -21.59
CA MET A 78 2.62 -5.18 -22.25
C MET A 78 1.17 -5.67 -22.46
N PRO A 79 0.76 -6.01 -23.70
CA PRO A 79 -0.62 -6.35 -24.00
C PRO A 79 -1.04 -7.79 -23.61
N ILE A 80 -0.11 -8.64 -23.16
CA ILE A 80 -0.38 -10.08 -22.91
C ILE A 80 0.18 -10.49 -21.54
N GLY A 81 -0.67 -11.12 -20.71
CA GLY A 81 -0.30 -11.71 -19.42
C GLY A 81 -0.15 -10.70 -18.28
N TYR A 82 0.39 -11.16 -17.16
CA TYR A 82 0.83 -10.27 -16.08
C TYR A 82 2.00 -9.42 -16.57
N SER A 83 1.96 -8.12 -16.30
CA SER A 83 3.10 -7.26 -16.62
C SER A 83 4.29 -7.63 -15.73
N GLN A 84 5.50 -7.30 -16.19
CA GLN A 84 6.72 -7.46 -15.40
C GLN A 84 6.59 -6.76 -14.04
N ASN A 85 5.93 -5.60 -14.02
CA ASN A 85 5.58 -4.87 -12.81
C ASN A 85 4.67 -5.63 -11.85
N THR A 86 3.67 -6.37 -12.35
CA THR A 86 2.85 -7.23 -11.50
C THR A 86 3.71 -8.31 -10.85
N LEU A 87 4.60 -8.96 -11.60
CA LEU A 87 5.47 -10.01 -11.08
C LEU A 87 6.46 -9.46 -10.04
N VAL A 88 7.04 -8.28 -10.28
CA VAL A 88 7.90 -7.59 -9.31
C VAL A 88 7.13 -7.24 -8.04
N ALA A 89 5.93 -6.66 -8.17
CA ALA A 89 5.08 -6.33 -7.02
C ALA A 89 4.73 -7.58 -6.20
N MET A 90 4.36 -8.69 -6.85
CA MET A 90 4.11 -9.97 -6.18
C MET A 90 5.37 -10.50 -5.48
N HIS A 91 6.54 -10.39 -6.12
CA HIS A 91 7.80 -10.81 -5.53
C HIS A 91 8.14 -10.02 -4.27
N ILE A 92 7.94 -8.69 -4.26
CA ILE A 92 8.12 -7.85 -3.06
C ILE A 92 7.19 -8.31 -1.94
N VAL A 93 5.91 -8.59 -2.24
CA VAL A 93 4.96 -9.13 -1.26
C VAL A 93 5.43 -10.48 -0.72
N SER A 94 5.89 -11.39 -1.58
CA SER A 94 6.42 -12.70 -1.16
C SER A 94 7.66 -12.58 -0.28
N LEU A 95 8.62 -11.72 -0.64
CA LEU A 95 9.81 -11.44 0.17
C LEU A 95 9.45 -10.87 1.54
N SER A 96 8.49 -9.94 1.60
CA SER A 96 8.02 -9.39 2.87
C SER A 96 7.46 -10.47 3.80
N ALA A 97 6.69 -11.42 3.24
CA ALA A 97 6.13 -12.53 3.99
C ALA A 97 7.23 -13.48 4.50
N ASN A 98 8.20 -13.82 3.65
CA ASN A 98 9.34 -14.67 4.02
C ASN A 98 10.20 -14.05 5.14
N ASN A 99 10.29 -12.72 5.19
CA ASN A 99 11.03 -11.97 6.21
C ASN A 99 10.17 -11.57 7.43
N ASN A 100 8.92 -12.02 7.52
CA ASN A 100 7.96 -11.65 8.57
C ASN A 100 7.75 -10.13 8.72
N ILE A 101 7.82 -9.39 7.61
CA ILE A 101 7.52 -7.96 7.56
C ILE A 101 6.06 -7.79 7.13
N PRO A 102 5.21 -7.12 7.92
CA PRO A 102 3.85 -6.81 7.49
C PRO A 102 3.87 -6.02 6.18
N CYS A 103 3.09 -6.45 5.20
CA CYS A 103 2.98 -5.78 3.91
C CYS A 103 1.53 -5.51 3.57
N LEU A 104 1.25 -4.24 3.28
CA LEU A 104 0.03 -3.81 2.64
C LEU A 104 0.20 -3.94 1.14
N PHE A 105 -0.82 -4.39 0.43
CA PHE A 105 -0.76 -4.47 -1.02
C PHE A 105 -2.11 -4.21 -1.69
N TYR A 106 -2.08 -3.67 -2.90
CA TYR A 106 -3.25 -3.50 -3.74
C TYR A 106 -2.88 -3.67 -5.20
N PHE A 107 -3.58 -4.57 -5.90
CA PHE A 107 -3.31 -4.92 -7.29
C PHE A 107 -4.49 -4.51 -8.17
N ASN A 108 -4.31 -3.44 -8.96
CA ASN A 108 -5.35 -3.01 -9.90
C ASN A 108 -5.59 -4.06 -11.00
N SER A 109 -4.60 -4.89 -11.31
CA SER A 109 -4.73 -6.04 -12.21
C SER A 109 -5.71 -7.11 -11.70
N LEU A 110 -5.81 -7.31 -10.38
CA LEU A 110 -6.69 -8.31 -9.77
C LEU A 110 -8.10 -7.77 -9.50
N THR A 111 -8.24 -6.47 -9.26
CA THR A 111 -9.55 -5.85 -8.98
C THR A 111 -10.40 -5.61 -10.23
N THR A 112 -9.78 -5.62 -11.42
CA THR A 112 -10.46 -5.40 -12.71
C THR A 112 -10.55 -6.71 -13.51
N ARG A 113 -11.20 -7.73 -12.93
CA ARG A 113 -11.43 -8.99 -13.65
C ARG A 113 -12.35 -8.71 -14.86
N PRO A 114 -11.98 -9.12 -16.09
CA PRO A 114 -12.71 -8.78 -17.32
C PRO A 114 -14.20 -9.17 -17.33
N ASN A 115 -14.61 -10.09 -16.45
CA ASN A 115 -15.96 -10.64 -16.38
C ASN A 115 -16.76 -10.17 -15.16
N GLU A 116 -16.21 -9.30 -14.32
CA GLU A 116 -16.84 -8.87 -13.06
C GLU A 116 -17.36 -7.42 -13.16
N GLY A 117 -18.53 -7.26 -13.79
CA GLY A 117 -19.35 -6.06 -13.66
C GLY A 117 -18.88 -4.79 -14.39
N PRO A 118 -19.58 -3.66 -14.19
CA PRO A 118 -19.22 -2.39 -14.81
C PRO A 118 -17.86 -1.91 -14.31
N GLN A 119 -17.03 -1.40 -15.23
CA GLN A 119 -15.74 -0.83 -14.87
C GLN A 119 -15.94 0.29 -13.85
N LEU A 120 -15.23 0.17 -12.72
CA LEU A 120 -15.23 1.20 -11.69
C LEU A 120 -14.66 2.51 -12.27
N THR A 121 -15.21 3.63 -11.84
CA THR A 121 -14.58 4.93 -12.11
C THR A 121 -13.20 4.97 -11.43
N ARG A 122 -12.29 5.79 -11.95
CA ARG A 122 -10.96 5.97 -11.34
C ARG A 122 -11.05 6.42 -9.88
N TRP A 123 -12.00 7.30 -9.56
CA TRP A 123 -12.31 7.69 -8.18
C TRP A 123 -12.77 6.51 -7.32
N ALA A 124 -13.63 5.63 -7.86
CA ALA A 124 -14.07 4.44 -7.14
C ALA A 124 -12.92 3.45 -6.91
N LEU A 125 -12.01 3.28 -7.87
CA LEU A 125 -10.78 2.48 -7.71
C LEU A 125 -9.86 3.06 -6.63
N MET A 126 -9.69 4.39 -6.60
CA MET A 126 -8.89 5.07 -5.58
C MET A 126 -9.46 4.84 -4.17
N MET A 127 -10.78 4.99 -4.02
CA MET A 127 -11.44 4.74 -2.74
C MET A 127 -11.47 3.26 -2.37
N ASP A 128 -11.55 2.34 -3.35
CA ASP A 128 -11.45 0.91 -3.10
C ASP A 128 -10.06 0.52 -2.59
N MET A 129 -8.99 1.05 -3.21
CA MET A 129 -7.62 0.93 -2.74
C MET A 129 -7.48 1.39 -1.29
N LEU A 130 -7.92 2.61 -0.98
CA LEU A 130 -7.84 3.16 0.38
C LEU A 130 -8.56 2.28 1.41
N ARG A 131 -9.76 1.78 1.07
CA ARG A 131 -10.52 0.86 1.92
C ARG A 131 -9.80 -0.47 2.14
N SER A 132 -9.24 -1.05 1.07
CA SER A 132 -8.47 -2.30 1.14
C SER A 132 -7.27 -2.15 2.07
N ILE A 133 -6.54 -1.04 1.97
CA ILE A 133 -5.42 -0.70 2.84
C ILE A 133 -5.85 -0.59 4.30
N VAL A 134 -6.97 0.09 4.60
CA VAL A 134 -7.48 0.18 5.98
C VAL A 134 -7.84 -1.21 6.52
N VAL A 135 -8.49 -2.06 5.72
CA VAL A 135 -8.80 -3.45 6.12
C VAL A 135 -7.52 -4.22 6.45
N GLN A 136 -6.48 -4.10 5.63
CA GLN A 136 -5.20 -4.78 5.85
C GLN A 136 -4.51 -4.31 7.12
N LEU A 137 -4.51 -3.00 7.38
CA LEU A 137 -4.01 -2.47 8.65
C LEU A 137 -4.80 -3.03 9.85
N LEU A 138 -6.13 -3.11 9.76
CA LEU A 138 -6.94 -3.72 10.81
C LEU A 138 -6.55 -5.18 11.06
N LEU A 139 -6.26 -5.97 10.01
CA LEU A 139 -5.84 -7.36 10.15
C LEU A 139 -4.50 -7.52 10.88
N ILE A 140 -3.62 -6.52 10.79
CA ILE A 140 -2.32 -6.49 11.49
C ILE A 140 -2.48 -6.15 12.98
N LEU A 141 -3.54 -5.44 13.35
CA LEU A 141 -3.75 -5.00 14.73
C LEU A 141 -4.08 -6.17 15.69
N PRO A 142 -3.73 -6.02 16.98
CA PRO A 142 -4.19 -6.94 18.01
C PRO A 142 -5.73 -6.94 18.06
N ARG A 143 -6.30 -8.02 18.62
CA ARG A 143 -7.76 -8.18 18.71
C ARG A 143 -8.42 -7.04 19.47
N GLU A 144 -7.76 -6.52 20.50
CA GLU A 144 -8.24 -5.44 21.35
C GLU A 144 -7.17 -4.35 21.46
N ILE A 145 -7.58 -3.10 21.35
CA ILE A 145 -6.71 -1.92 21.41
C ILE A 145 -7.26 -0.98 22.47
N TYR A 146 -6.39 -0.50 23.35
CA TYR A 146 -6.72 0.53 24.33
C TYR A 146 -6.08 1.86 23.89
N THR A 147 -6.90 2.85 23.57
CA THR A 147 -6.43 4.12 22.99
C THR A 147 -7.42 5.26 23.28
N ASP A 148 -6.93 6.49 23.23
CA ASP A 148 -7.71 7.74 23.27
C ASP A 148 -8.12 8.23 21.87
N ILE A 149 -7.64 7.57 20.81
CA ILE A 149 -8.06 7.79 19.43
C ILE A 149 -9.42 7.12 19.21
N ASP A 150 -10.38 7.84 18.64
CA ASP A 150 -11.69 7.28 18.33
C ASP A 150 -11.62 6.27 17.18
N LEU A 151 -11.64 4.98 17.51
CA LEU A 151 -11.76 3.88 16.55
C LEU A 151 -13.17 3.25 16.59
N SER A 152 -14.20 4.05 16.84
CA SER A 152 -15.57 3.56 16.89
C SER A 152 -16.02 2.96 15.55
N THR A 153 -16.87 1.92 15.63
CA THR A 153 -17.47 1.25 14.46
C THR A 153 -18.10 2.23 13.47
N SER A 154 -18.67 3.34 13.97
CA SER A 154 -19.31 4.37 13.15
C SER A 154 -18.38 4.99 12.09
N ARG A 155 -17.07 5.10 12.36
CA ARG A 155 -16.09 5.61 11.39
C ARG A 155 -15.84 4.61 10.26
N PHE A 156 -15.84 3.32 10.57
CA PHE A 156 -15.69 2.25 9.59
C PHE A 156 -16.96 2.04 8.76
N GLU A 157 -18.13 2.27 9.34
CA GLU A 157 -19.40 2.32 8.60
C GLU A 157 -19.38 3.43 7.55
N LYS A 158 -19.00 4.66 7.93
CA LYS A 158 -18.83 5.78 6.99
C LYS A 158 -17.82 5.47 5.89
N LEU A 159 -16.69 4.83 6.23
CA LEU A 159 -15.71 4.41 5.23
C LEU A 159 -16.29 3.40 4.23
N ALA A 160 -17.19 2.52 4.67
CA ALA A 160 -17.83 1.51 3.82
C ALA A 160 -18.82 2.10 2.80
N GLU A 161 -19.34 3.31 3.05
CA GLU A 161 -20.27 3.99 2.17
C GLU A 161 -19.61 4.37 0.83
N THR A 162 -20.37 4.28 -0.27
CA THR A 162 -19.89 4.70 -1.60
C THR A 162 -19.54 6.19 -1.64
N SER A 163 -20.25 7.01 -0.87
CA SER A 163 -20.07 8.46 -0.73
C SER A 163 -19.07 8.89 0.35
N ALA A 164 -18.26 7.95 0.86
CA ALA A 164 -17.27 8.25 1.89
C ALA A 164 -16.38 9.44 1.51
N SER A 165 -16.21 10.37 2.46
CA SER A 165 -15.30 11.51 2.31
C SER A 165 -13.86 11.02 2.28
N LEU A 166 -13.07 11.48 1.30
CA LEU A 166 -11.64 11.20 1.24
C LEU A 166 -10.91 11.71 2.50
N HIS A 167 -11.28 12.90 2.97
CA HIS A 167 -10.67 13.50 4.16
C HIS A 167 -10.85 12.64 5.41
N ASP A 168 -12.09 12.19 5.67
CA ASP A 168 -12.40 11.35 6.83
C ASP A 168 -11.75 9.97 6.71
N SER A 169 -11.66 9.46 5.47
CA SER A 169 -11.03 8.17 5.17
C SER A 169 -9.52 8.21 5.39
N LEU A 170 -8.84 9.30 5.00
CA LEU A 170 -7.42 9.53 5.27
C LEU A 170 -7.15 9.74 6.76
N ALA A 171 -8.02 10.47 7.46
CA ALA A 171 -7.92 10.60 8.92
C ALA A 171 -8.03 9.24 9.60
N LEU A 172 -8.99 8.40 9.19
CA LEU A 172 -9.13 7.05 9.71
C LEU A 172 -7.91 6.16 9.39
N LEU A 173 -7.35 6.27 8.17
CA LEU A 173 -6.13 5.56 7.79
C LEU A 173 -4.98 5.90 8.76
N ARG A 174 -4.75 7.19 9.02
CA ARG A 174 -3.70 7.68 9.94
C ARG A 174 -3.91 7.16 11.35
N ASP A 175 -5.14 7.23 11.85
CA ASP A 175 -5.52 6.78 13.18
C ASP A 175 -5.29 5.27 13.36
N VAL A 176 -5.66 4.46 12.37
CA VAL A 176 -5.40 3.01 12.38
C VAL A 176 -3.88 2.74 12.27
N ARG A 177 -3.16 3.43 11.39
CA ARG A 177 -1.70 3.29 11.22
C ARG A 177 -0.92 3.67 12.48
N ALA A 178 -1.43 4.58 13.30
CA ALA A 178 -0.85 4.97 14.58
C ALA A 178 -0.72 3.78 15.56
N HIS A 179 -1.50 2.70 15.37
CA HIS A 179 -1.46 1.49 16.20
C HIS A 179 -0.70 0.31 15.60
N VAL A 180 -0.26 0.42 14.34
CA VAL A 180 0.56 -0.62 13.68
C VAL A 180 2.05 -0.42 14.00
N GLY A 181 2.82 -1.51 14.05
CA GLY A 181 4.24 -1.51 14.38
C GLY A 181 5.16 -0.69 13.47
N ASP A 182 6.44 -0.72 13.79
CA ASP A 182 7.44 0.21 13.27
C ASP A 182 7.93 -0.11 11.85
N LYS A 183 7.74 -1.34 11.37
CA LYS A 183 8.12 -1.75 10.02
C LYS A 183 6.88 -2.18 9.25
N LEU A 184 6.72 -1.62 8.05
CA LEU A 184 5.60 -1.92 7.17
C LEU A 184 6.05 -1.71 5.72
N TYR A 185 5.73 -2.66 4.84
CA TYR A 185 5.83 -2.46 3.40
C TYR A 185 4.47 -2.10 2.83
N CYS A 186 4.45 -1.35 1.74
CA CYS A 186 3.26 -1.01 0.99
C CYS A 186 3.56 -1.19 -0.50
N VAL A 187 2.76 -2.00 -1.20
CA VAL A 187 2.92 -2.27 -2.63
C VAL A 187 1.62 -1.92 -3.34
N ILE A 188 1.65 -0.94 -4.24
CA ILE A 188 0.48 -0.57 -5.04
C ILE A 188 0.82 -0.77 -6.51
N GLU A 189 0.19 -1.77 -7.10
CA GLU A 189 0.41 -2.17 -8.49
C GLU A 189 -0.59 -1.48 -9.43
N GLY A 190 -0.08 -0.98 -10.55
CA GLY A 190 -0.89 -0.48 -11.66
C GLY A 190 -1.50 0.90 -11.41
N ILE A 191 -0.74 1.85 -10.84
CA ILE A 191 -1.24 3.20 -10.48
C ILE A 191 -1.87 3.93 -11.67
N GLN A 192 -1.40 3.72 -12.90
CA GLN A 192 -1.95 4.31 -14.12
C GLN A 192 -3.45 4.02 -14.34
N LYS A 193 -3.99 2.96 -13.71
CA LYS A 193 -5.42 2.65 -13.73
C LYS A 193 -6.24 3.56 -12.80
N ILE A 194 -5.61 4.10 -11.77
CA ILE A 194 -6.21 5.03 -10.81
C ILE A 194 -5.96 6.47 -11.24
N ASP A 195 -4.83 6.77 -11.86
CA ASP A 195 -4.43 8.12 -12.25
C ASP A 195 -5.35 8.74 -13.31
N GLU A 196 -5.69 10.02 -13.14
CA GLU A 196 -6.53 10.81 -14.06
C GLU A 196 -5.80 12.12 -14.38
N PRO A 197 -4.92 12.14 -15.40
CA PRO A 197 -4.04 13.28 -15.71
C PRO A 197 -4.78 14.59 -15.99
N ASN A 198 -6.04 14.51 -16.44
CA ASN A 198 -6.82 15.68 -16.82
C ASN A 198 -7.71 16.23 -15.68
N ASP A 199 -7.70 15.59 -14.51
CA ASP A 199 -8.44 16.03 -13.32
C ASP A 199 -7.47 16.35 -12.19
N LEU A 200 -7.24 17.65 -11.98
CA LEU A 200 -6.33 18.15 -10.94
C LEU A 200 -6.81 17.80 -9.53
N ALA A 201 -8.12 17.78 -9.29
CA ALA A 201 -8.66 17.46 -7.98
C ALA A 201 -8.47 15.97 -7.67
N HIS A 202 -8.67 15.10 -8.67
CA HIS A 202 -8.37 13.68 -8.57
C HIS A 202 -6.88 13.42 -8.38
N SER A 203 -6.02 14.09 -9.14
CA SER A 203 -4.56 13.96 -9.03
C SER A 203 -4.06 14.36 -7.64
N ALA A 204 -4.53 15.49 -7.10
CA ALA A 204 -4.18 15.94 -5.74
C ALA A 204 -4.71 14.97 -4.66
N ALA A 205 -5.89 14.39 -4.86
CA ALA A 205 -6.43 13.37 -3.98
C ALA A 205 -5.57 12.10 -3.97
N LEU A 206 -5.13 11.64 -5.14
CA LEU A 206 -4.25 10.48 -5.27
C LEU A 206 -2.89 10.75 -4.63
N GLU A 207 -2.29 11.91 -4.90
CA GLU A 207 -1.02 12.34 -4.27
C GLU A 207 -1.13 12.33 -2.75
N ALA A 208 -2.21 12.88 -2.19
CA ALA A 208 -2.44 12.89 -0.75
C ALA A 208 -2.48 11.48 -0.15
N ILE A 209 -3.10 10.51 -0.84
CA ILE A 209 -3.11 9.11 -0.41
C ILE A 209 -1.71 8.51 -0.47
N LEU A 210 -0.98 8.71 -1.57
CA LEU A 210 0.36 8.13 -1.76
C LEU A 210 1.36 8.68 -0.74
N LEU A 211 1.24 9.96 -0.37
CA LEU A 211 2.06 10.60 0.66
C LEU A 211 1.84 10.02 2.06
N GLU A 212 0.66 9.47 2.38
CA GLU A 212 0.45 8.76 3.65
C GLU A 212 1.36 7.55 3.81
N PHE A 213 1.75 6.91 2.70
CA PHE A 213 2.67 5.78 2.73
C PHE A 213 4.13 6.18 2.83
N ARG A 214 4.46 7.45 2.60
CA ARG A 214 5.79 8.00 2.87
C ARG A 214 5.92 8.55 4.29
N SER A 215 4.83 9.09 4.84
CA SER A 215 4.88 9.85 6.07
C SER A 215 5.37 9.01 7.27
N HIS A 216 6.45 9.47 7.90
CA HIS A 216 6.83 8.96 9.22
C HIS A 216 5.84 9.48 10.25
N ILE A 217 4.99 8.61 10.77
CA ILE A 217 4.25 8.92 11.99
C ILE A 217 5.25 8.88 13.15
N SER A 218 5.82 10.03 13.48
CA SER A 218 6.52 10.23 14.75
C SER A 218 5.44 10.25 15.84
N LEU A 219 5.27 9.14 16.55
CA LEU A 219 4.38 9.12 17.70
C LEU A 219 4.97 10.06 18.76
N LEU A 220 4.30 11.19 18.99
CA LEU A 220 4.49 11.99 20.19
C LEU A 220 3.97 11.18 21.38
N VAL A 221 4.78 10.24 21.86
CA VAL A 221 4.63 9.72 23.22
C VAL A 221 5.10 10.82 24.15
N SER A 222 4.19 11.76 24.42
CA SER A 222 4.27 12.64 25.58
C SER A 222 4.15 11.76 26.81
N ASN A 223 5.29 11.27 27.30
CA ASN A 223 5.61 10.79 28.66
C ASN A 223 6.61 9.63 28.61
N ALA A 224 7.87 9.91 28.29
CA ALA A 224 8.97 9.07 28.76
C ALA A 224 10.23 9.92 28.98
N SER A 225 10.63 9.93 30.25
CA SER A 225 11.91 10.36 30.79
C SER A 225 13.12 9.97 29.94
N LEU A 226 14.11 10.87 29.91
CA LEU A 226 15.53 10.66 29.57
C LEU A 226 15.87 9.47 28.64
N GLY A 227 16.19 9.79 27.38
CA GLY A 227 17.21 9.04 26.62
C GLY A 227 16.78 7.81 25.83
N SER A 228 15.50 7.43 25.77
CA SER A 228 15.09 6.36 24.84
C SER A 228 14.91 6.90 23.43
N HIS A 229 15.67 6.36 22.46
CA HIS A 229 15.41 6.54 21.03
C HIS A 229 13.92 6.27 20.75
N ILE A 230 13.20 7.29 20.28
CA ILE A 230 11.82 7.12 19.81
C ILE A 230 11.90 6.22 18.57
N PRO A 231 11.25 5.04 18.56
CA PRO A 231 11.25 4.19 17.37
C PRO A 231 10.59 4.95 16.22
N ARG A 232 11.33 5.20 15.14
CA ARG A 232 10.79 5.81 13.93
C ARG A 232 9.94 4.76 13.22
N LYS A 233 8.65 5.03 13.02
CA LYS A 233 7.84 4.21 12.11
C LYS A 233 8.36 4.38 10.69
N THR A 234 8.81 3.27 10.13
CA THR A 234 9.33 3.15 8.78
C THR A 234 8.30 2.46 7.90
N VAL A 235 7.97 3.11 6.79
CA VAL A 235 7.17 2.53 5.73
C VAL A 235 8.03 2.54 4.47
N LYS A 236 8.18 1.38 3.83
CA LYS A 236 8.67 1.34 2.45
C LYS A 236 7.49 1.24 1.52
N ALA A 237 7.41 2.12 0.53
CA ALA A 237 6.40 2.07 -0.50
C ALA A 237 7.01 1.69 -1.86
N CYS A 238 6.38 0.76 -2.57
CA CYS A 238 6.62 0.48 -3.97
C CYS A 238 5.35 0.73 -4.75
N PHE A 239 5.46 1.59 -5.76
CA PHE A 239 4.42 1.82 -6.74
C PHE A 239 4.87 1.25 -8.08
N THR A 240 3.96 0.61 -8.81
CA THR A 240 4.27 0.15 -10.17
C THR A 240 3.30 0.73 -11.19
N SER A 241 3.80 0.98 -12.40
CA SER A 241 2.95 1.41 -13.50
C SER A 241 3.39 0.90 -14.88
N ASP A 242 2.41 0.45 -15.66
CA ASP A 242 2.60 0.04 -17.06
C ASP A 242 2.38 1.24 -17.98
N GLY A 243 3.37 2.13 -18.00
CA GLY A 243 3.34 3.40 -18.71
C GLY A 243 3.26 4.63 -17.79
N PRO A 244 3.07 5.81 -18.39
CA PRO A 244 3.20 7.08 -17.69
C PRO A 244 2.12 7.27 -16.63
N THR A 245 2.46 7.97 -15.57
CA THR A 245 1.58 8.27 -14.43
C THR A 245 1.91 9.68 -13.95
N THR A 246 1.04 10.64 -14.22
CA THR A 246 1.26 12.07 -13.98
C THR A 246 1.52 12.35 -12.51
N VAL A 247 0.78 11.74 -11.59
CA VAL A 247 1.00 11.96 -10.15
C VAL A 247 2.40 11.49 -9.72
N LEU A 248 2.87 10.34 -10.19
CA LEU A 248 4.18 9.80 -9.83
C LEU A 248 5.33 10.58 -10.49
N GLU A 249 5.12 11.12 -11.70
CA GLU A 249 6.06 12.06 -12.33
C GLU A 249 6.19 13.39 -11.56
N VAL A 250 5.10 13.87 -10.96
CA VAL A 250 5.15 15.04 -10.08
C VAL A 250 5.92 14.70 -8.80
N MET A 251 5.58 13.59 -8.16
CA MET A 251 6.25 13.13 -6.93
C MET A 251 7.75 12.88 -7.16
N GLU A 252 8.13 12.33 -8.31
CA GLU A 252 9.54 12.06 -8.64
C GLU A 252 10.33 13.37 -8.81
N ARG A 253 9.79 14.33 -9.56
CA ARG A 253 10.41 15.66 -9.70
C ARG A 253 10.57 16.41 -8.38
N GLN A 254 9.70 16.12 -7.40
CA GLN A 254 9.77 16.68 -6.05
C GLN A 254 10.68 15.88 -5.10
N GLY A 255 11.36 14.83 -5.58
CA GLY A 255 12.22 13.97 -4.76
C GLY A 255 11.43 13.16 -3.71
N GLN A 256 10.15 12.88 -3.97
CA GLN A 256 9.29 12.14 -3.05
C GLN A 256 9.23 10.64 -3.36
N VAL A 257 9.56 10.26 -4.59
CA VAL A 257 9.65 8.88 -5.05
C VAL A 257 10.85 8.74 -5.97
N VAL A 258 11.58 7.62 -5.85
CA VAL A 258 12.68 7.30 -6.76
C VAL A 258 12.17 6.44 -7.89
N LYS A 259 12.31 6.93 -9.13
CA LYS A 259 11.89 6.20 -10.32
C LYS A 259 12.93 5.18 -10.76
N ILE A 260 12.46 3.98 -11.07
CA ILE A 260 13.20 2.85 -11.63
C ILE A 260 12.54 2.52 -12.97
N LYS A 261 13.29 2.64 -14.06
CA LYS A 261 12.79 2.25 -15.38
C LYS A 261 13.12 0.78 -15.64
N GLY A 262 12.09 -0.03 -15.85
CA GLY A 262 12.25 -1.36 -16.43
C GLY A 262 12.46 -1.25 -17.94
N THR A 263 13.28 -2.15 -18.49
CA THR A 263 13.63 -2.04 -19.91
C THR A 263 12.56 -2.60 -20.85
N GLY A 264 11.55 -3.31 -20.31
CA GLY A 264 10.65 -4.14 -21.13
C GLY A 264 11.45 -5.27 -21.76
N TYR A 265 10.93 -6.49 -21.76
CA TYR A 265 11.69 -7.65 -22.24
C TYR A 265 12.35 -7.40 -23.60
N ALA A 266 13.68 -7.37 -23.63
CA ALA A 266 14.42 -7.72 -24.82
C ALA A 266 14.28 -9.24 -25.02
N ASN A 267 13.40 -9.62 -25.96
CA ASN A 267 13.31 -10.95 -26.56
C ASN A 267 12.90 -12.13 -25.66
N ILE A 268 11.59 -12.37 -25.52
CA ILE A 268 11.01 -13.71 -25.23
C ILE A 268 10.85 -14.53 -26.54
N GLU A 269 11.55 -14.18 -27.62
CA GLU A 269 11.54 -15.00 -28.86
C GLU A 269 12.49 -16.22 -28.79
N ASN A 270 13.28 -16.37 -27.72
CA ASN A 270 14.29 -17.45 -27.63
C ASN A 270 13.94 -18.62 -26.70
N PHE A 271 12.77 -18.64 -26.06
CA PHE A 271 12.30 -19.87 -25.40
C PHE A 271 11.56 -20.74 -26.41
N GLY A 272 12.35 -21.38 -27.27
CA GLY A 272 11.87 -22.40 -28.18
C GLY A 272 11.20 -23.53 -27.40
N TYR A 273 9.96 -23.82 -27.77
CA TYR A 273 9.36 -25.12 -27.51
C TYR A 273 10.22 -26.18 -28.21
N ASN A 274 10.93 -26.99 -27.43
CA ASN A 274 11.40 -28.32 -27.83
C ASN A 274 10.68 -29.35 -26.96
#